data_AF-A0A0C9QYZ8-F1
#
_entry.id   AF-A0A0C9QYZ8-F1
#
_cell.length_a   1.000
_cell.length_b   1.000
_cell.length_c   1.000
_cell.angle_alpha   90.00
_cell.angle_beta   90.00
_cell.angle_gamma   90.00
#
_symmetry.space_group_name_H-M   'P 1'
#
loop_
_entity.id
_entity.type
_entity.pdbx_description
1 polymer ?
#
loop_
_entity_poly.entity_id
_entity_poly.type
_entity_poly.pdbx_seq_one_letter_code
_entity_poly.pdbx_strand_id
1 'polypeptide(L)'
;MMSEAAMNKQLRDDTVFNQVNYFITIPDRRLKPMNSLLMEVRTTVMELMKSKDQLFKDMFQEVKFAGSFYKKTRVGKPTEFDLDLIIKLPVIYEKIRFEEGLPGYARIRLPPDSHKPLWETHR
;
A
#
# COMPACT_ATOMS: atom_id res chain seq x y z
N MET A 1 -32.03 -17.72 13.39
CA MET A 1 -30.84 -18.21 12.64
C MET A 1 -31.38 -18.84 11.36
N MET A 2 -31.01 -18.36 10.17
CA MET A 2 -31.50 -18.95 8.91
C MET A 2 -30.84 -20.31 8.68
N SER A 3 -31.57 -21.28 8.11
CA SER A 3 -31.05 -22.61 7.82
C SER A 3 -30.09 -22.60 6.63
N GLU A 4 -29.10 -23.49 6.66
CA GLU A 4 -28.09 -23.67 5.62
C GLU A 4 -28.71 -23.89 4.22
N ALA A 5 -29.84 -24.60 4.17
CA ALA A 5 -30.62 -24.84 2.96
C ALA A 5 -31.30 -23.57 2.40
N ALA A 6 -31.69 -22.62 3.26
CA ALA A 6 -32.26 -21.34 2.83
C ALA A 6 -31.17 -20.40 2.27
N MET A 7 -29.97 -20.43 2.86
CA MET A 7 -28.80 -19.68 2.37
C MET A 7 -28.34 -20.18 0.98
N ASN A 8 -28.36 -21.50 0.77
CA ASN A 8 -27.99 -22.16 -0.49
C ASN A 8 -29.05 -22.00 -1.63
N LYS A 9 -30.23 -21.43 -1.33
CA LYS A 9 -31.27 -21.16 -2.34
C LYS A 9 -31.14 -19.74 -2.93
N GLN A 10 -30.57 -18.79 -2.17
CA GLN A 10 -30.40 -17.39 -2.58
C GLN A 10 -29.13 -17.12 -3.40
N LEU A 11 -28.18 -18.06 -3.43
CA LEU A 11 -26.86 -17.92 -4.08
C LEU A 11 -26.72 -18.75 -5.37
N ARG A 12 -27.81 -19.15 -6.02
CA ARG A 12 -27.77 -20.09 -7.16
C ARG A 12 -27.65 -19.44 -8.53
N ASP A 13 -27.84 -18.13 -8.63
CA ASP A 13 -27.89 -17.44 -9.91
C ASP A 13 -27.05 -16.15 -9.90
N ASP A 14 -25.88 -16.25 -10.53
CA ASP A 14 -24.95 -15.14 -10.71
C ASP A 14 -25.22 -14.33 -11.99
N THR A 15 -26.32 -14.58 -12.72
CA THR A 15 -26.61 -13.92 -14.00
C THR A 15 -26.58 -12.40 -13.87
N VAL A 16 -27.23 -11.85 -12.84
CA VAL A 16 -27.22 -10.40 -12.58
C VAL A 16 -25.83 -9.90 -12.22
N PHE A 17 -25.08 -10.63 -11.38
CA PHE A 17 -23.72 -10.26 -11.00
C PHE A 17 -22.76 -10.28 -12.19
N ASN A 18 -22.91 -11.25 -13.10
CA ASN A 18 -22.11 -11.35 -14.32
C ASN A 18 -22.39 -10.20 -15.29
N GLN A 19 -23.64 -9.77 -15.42
CA GLN A 19 -23.99 -8.57 -16.19
C GLN A 19 -23.35 -7.32 -15.61
N VAL A 20 -23.40 -7.13 -14.28
CA VAL A 20 -22.74 -6.00 -13.62
C VAL A 20 -21.22 -6.07 -13.82
N ASN A 21 -20.61 -7.22 -13.58
CA ASN A 21 -19.17 -7.46 -13.72
C ASN A 21 -18.65 -7.10 -15.11
N TYR A 22 -19.42 -7.36 -16.17
CA TYR A 22 -19.06 -6.98 -17.54
C TYR A 22 -18.82 -5.47 -17.69
N PHE A 23 -19.58 -4.62 -16.98
CA PHE A 23 -19.45 -3.16 -17.08
C PHE A 23 -18.42 -2.57 -16.10
N ILE A 24 -18.21 -3.21 -14.95
CA ILE A 24 -17.35 -2.66 -13.89
C ILE A 24 -15.92 -3.23 -13.90
N THR A 25 -15.68 -4.37 -14.54
CA THR A 25 -14.34 -4.98 -14.61
C THR A 25 -13.42 -4.16 -15.51
N ILE A 26 -12.21 -3.89 -15.03
CA ILE A 26 -11.19 -3.21 -15.82
C ILE A 26 -10.59 -4.18 -16.83
N PRO A 27 -10.70 -3.94 -18.15
CA PRO A 27 -10.16 -4.86 -19.14
C PRO A 27 -8.63 -4.76 -19.26
N ASP A 28 -7.96 -5.90 -19.49
CA ASP A 28 -6.49 -6.01 -19.56
C ASP A 28 -5.82 -5.03 -20.53
N ARG A 29 -6.48 -4.75 -21.66
CA ARG A 29 -5.99 -3.78 -22.67
C ARG A 29 -5.78 -2.36 -22.09
N ARG A 30 -6.49 -2.00 -21.02
CA ARG A 30 -6.35 -0.72 -20.32
C ARG A 30 -5.35 -0.79 -19.16
N LEU A 31 -5.14 -1.98 -18.58
CA LEU A 31 -4.21 -2.19 -17.47
C LEU A 31 -2.75 -2.05 -17.92
N LYS A 32 -2.37 -2.68 -19.04
CA LYS A 32 -0.98 -2.71 -19.48
C LYS A 32 -0.37 -1.30 -19.69
N PRO A 33 -0.98 -0.40 -20.48
CA PRO A 33 -0.39 0.92 -20.71
C PRO A 33 -0.33 1.76 -19.44
N MET A 34 -1.35 1.64 -18.58
CA MET A 34 -1.42 2.41 -17.34
C MET A 34 -0.36 1.96 -16.33
N ASN A 35 -0.14 0.64 -16.22
CA ASN A 35 0.93 0.10 -15.37
C ASN A 35 2.31 0.55 -15.86
N SER A 36 2.54 0.61 -17.18
CA SER A 36 3.80 1.13 -17.73
C SER A 36 4.03 2.58 -17.32
N LEU A 37 3.01 3.45 -17.47
CA LEU A 37 3.09 4.85 -17.07
C LEU A 37 3.33 5.01 -15.56
N LEU A 38 2.64 4.22 -14.74
CA LEU A 38 2.85 4.23 -13.29
C LEU A 38 4.28 3.84 -12.92
N MET A 39 4.84 2.83 -13.58
CA MET A 39 6.22 2.39 -13.33
C MET A 39 7.24 3.45 -13.73
N GLU A 40 6.99 4.18 -14.82
CA GLU A 40 7.82 5.31 -15.24
C GLU A 40 7.80 6.42 -14.19
N VAL A 41 6.60 6.91 -13.83
CA VAL A 41 6.42 7.95 -12.80
C VAL A 41 7.05 7.55 -11.48
N ARG A 42 6.80 6.31 -11.03
CA ARG A 42 7.40 5.76 -9.80
C ARG A 42 8.93 5.83 -9.88
N THR A 43 9.52 5.35 -10.96
CA THR A 43 10.99 5.28 -11.10
C THR A 43 11.59 6.68 -11.06
N THR A 44 11.06 7.60 -11.87
CA THR A 44 11.54 8.98 -11.93
C THR A 44 11.43 9.69 -10.57
N VAL A 45 10.29 9.58 -9.89
CA VAL A 45 10.10 10.22 -8.57
C VAL A 45 11.05 9.62 -7.54
N MET A 46 11.21 8.29 -7.52
CA MET A 46 12.10 7.63 -6.57
C MET A 46 13.58 8.00 -6.77
N GLU A 47 14.03 8.11 -8.02
CA GLU A 47 15.39 8.56 -8.34
C GLU A 47 15.62 10.01 -7.92
N LEU A 48 14.65 10.89 -8.16
CA LEU A 48 14.71 12.28 -7.71
C LEU A 48 14.77 12.38 -6.19
N MET A 49 13.91 11.67 -5.47
CA MET A 49 13.91 11.68 -3.99
C MET A 49 15.26 11.19 -3.44
N LYS A 50 15.80 10.09 -3.98
CA LYS A 50 17.10 9.54 -3.55
C LYS A 50 18.30 10.41 -3.92
N SER A 51 18.24 11.15 -5.02
CA SER A 51 19.34 12.02 -5.45
C SER A 51 19.35 13.37 -4.73
N LYS A 52 18.20 13.83 -4.25
CA LYS A 52 18.06 15.13 -3.58
C LYS A 52 18.13 15.06 -2.06
N ASP A 53 17.79 13.91 -1.47
CA ASP A 53 17.74 13.73 -0.03
C ASP A 53 18.52 12.47 0.41
N GLN A 54 19.67 12.71 1.04
CA GLN A 54 20.55 11.65 1.53
C GLN A 54 19.88 10.85 2.66
N LEU A 55 19.14 11.50 3.56
CA LEU A 55 18.43 10.83 4.65
C LEU A 55 17.35 9.88 4.10
N PHE A 56 16.58 10.33 3.11
CA PHE A 56 15.59 9.48 2.45
C PHE A 56 16.26 8.30 1.74
N LYS A 57 17.34 8.53 0.99
CA LYS A 57 18.09 7.49 0.29
C LYS A 57 18.56 6.38 1.24
N ASP A 58 19.00 6.78 2.42
CA ASP A 58 19.57 5.93 3.45
C ASP A 58 18.51 5.14 4.24
N MET A 59 17.32 5.72 4.44
CA MET A 59 16.22 5.07 5.14
C MET A 59 15.32 4.23 4.22
N PHE A 60 15.21 4.58 2.93
CA PHE A 60 14.29 3.92 2.00
C PHE A 60 14.62 2.43 1.82
N GLN A 61 13.60 1.57 1.91
CA GLN A 61 13.74 0.13 1.72
C GLN A 61 13.09 -0.30 0.40
N GLU A 62 11.78 -0.09 0.27
CA GLU A 62 11.01 -0.58 -0.87
C GLU A 62 9.72 0.23 -1.08
N VAL A 63 9.10 0.02 -2.25
CA VAL A 63 7.73 0.50 -2.51
C VAL A 63 6.81 -0.71 -2.48
N LYS A 64 5.77 -0.68 -1.64
CA LYS A 64 4.69 -1.67 -1.66
C LYS A 64 3.49 -1.13 -2.42
N PHE A 65 2.90 -2.00 -3.22
CA PHE A 65 1.73 -1.70 -4.00
C PHE A 65 0.48 -2.08 -3.19
N ALA A 66 -0.32 -1.09 -2.84
CA ALA A 66 -1.43 -1.23 -1.90
C ALA A 66 -2.76 -0.81 -2.53
N GLY A 67 -3.81 -0.76 -1.73
CA GLY A 67 -5.10 -0.24 -2.19
C GLY A 67 -5.87 -1.15 -3.14
N SER A 68 -7.00 -0.63 -3.62
CA SER A 68 -8.04 -1.40 -4.31
C SER A 68 -7.57 -1.96 -5.66
N PHE A 69 -6.69 -1.24 -6.35
CA PHE A 69 -6.14 -1.66 -7.64
C PHE A 69 -5.36 -2.98 -7.51
N TYR A 70 -4.39 -3.03 -6.59
CA TYR A 70 -3.55 -4.20 -6.39
C TYR A 70 -4.26 -5.34 -5.65
N LYS A 71 -5.28 -5.02 -4.85
CA LYS A 71 -6.19 -6.01 -4.27
C LYS A 71 -7.22 -6.56 -5.26
N LYS A 72 -7.20 -6.14 -6.53
CA LYS A 72 -8.16 -6.52 -7.58
C LYS A 72 -9.63 -6.26 -7.21
N THR A 73 -9.86 -5.26 -6.37
CA THR A 73 -11.19 -4.84 -5.92
C THR A 73 -11.60 -3.50 -6.54
N ARG A 74 -10.72 -2.88 -7.32
CA ARG A 74 -11.04 -1.68 -8.07
C ARG A 74 -12.06 -1.98 -9.17
N VAL A 75 -13.11 -1.16 -9.21
CA VAL A 75 -14.13 -1.14 -10.26
C VAL A 75 -13.96 0.10 -11.15
N GLY A 76 -14.36 0.01 -12.42
CA GLY A 76 -14.43 1.15 -13.33
C GLY A 76 -13.14 1.42 -14.11
N LYS A 77 -12.39 2.48 -13.75
CA LYS A 77 -11.18 2.91 -14.48
C LYS A 77 -9.92 2.82 -13.59
N PRO A 78 -8.75 2.44 -14.13
CA PRO A 78 -7.50 2.38 -13.38
C PRO A 78 -6.86 3.77 -13.29
N THR A 79 -7.51 4.71 -12.60
CA THR A 79 -7.08 6.12 -12.56
C THR A 79 -6.46 6.55 -11.24
N GLU A 80 -6.43 5.67 -10.23
CA GLU A 80 -5.77 5.94 -8.96
C GLU A 80 -5.06 4.67 -8.49
N PHE A 81 -3.89 4.89 -7.89
CA PHE A 81 -2.94 3.89 -7.45
C PHE A 81 -2.39 4.30 -6.10
N ASP A 82 -2.41 3.36 -5.14
CA ASP A 82 -1.87 3.58 -3.80
C ASP A 82 -0.50 2.90 -3.70
N LEU A 83 0.52 3.66 -3.31
CA LEU A 83 1.89 3.19 -3.12
C LEU A 83 2.36 3.54 -1.71
N ASP A 84 2.78 2.53 -0.96
CA ASP A 84 3.39 2.72 0.36
C ASP A 84 4.91 2.74 0.21
N LEU A 85 5.55 3.82 0.66
CA LEU A 85 7.01 3.90 0.75
C LEU A 85 7.45 3.38 2.11
N ILE A 86 8.14 2.23 2.11
CA ILE A 86 8.66 1.64 3.35
C ILE A 86 10.01 2.27 3.67
N ILE A 87 10.11 2.88 4.84
CA ILE A 87 11.35 3.46 5.37
C ILE A 87 11.76 2.74 6.66
N LYS A 88 13.07 2.66 6.89
CA LYS A 88 13.66 2.13 8.12
C LYS A 88 14.27 3.29 8.89
N LEU A 89 13.69 3.62 10.04
CA LEU A 89 14.20 4.68 10.91
C LEU A 89 15.57 4.27 11.50
N PRO A 90 16.54 5.18 11.58
CA PRO A 90 17.88 4.94 12.13
C PRO A 90 17.85 5.01 13.66
N VAL A 91 17.03 4.16 14.28
CA VAL A 91 16.82 4.11 15.73
C VAL A 91 16.96 2.70 16.27
N ILE A 92 17.20 2.60 17.57
CA ILE A 92 17.14 1.38 18.36
C ILE A 92 15.65 1.12 18.62
N TYR A 93 15.08 0.14 17.92
CA TYR A 93 13.62 -0.07 17.89
C TYR A 93 13.08 -0.45 19.26
N GLU A 94 13.90 -1.10 20.08
CA GLU A 94 13.61 -1.49 21.46
C GLU A 94 13.38 -0.29 22.39
N LYS A 95 13.85 0.90 21.99
CA LYS A 95 13.68 2.14 22.73
C LYS A 95 12.50 2.98 22.25
N ILE A 96 11.86 2.60 21.13
CA ILE A 96 10.67 3.31 20.63
C ILE A 96 9.54 3.13 21.63
N ARG A 97 8.85 4.23 21.96
CA ARG A 97 7.64 4.20 22.77
C ARG A 97 6.44 4.62 21.94
N PHE A 98 5.34 3.92 22.08
CA PHE A 98 4.06 4.29 21.47
C PHE A 98 3.15 4.87 22.54
N GLU A 99 2.53 6.00 22.25
CA GLU A 99 1.44 6.51 23.09
C GLU A 99 0.11 6.03 22.55
N GLU A 100 -0.65 5.42 23.43
CA GLU A 100 -2.01 4.96 23.18
C GLU A 100 -3.03 6.04 23.57
N GLY A 101 -4.28 5.89 23.12
CA GLY A 101 -5.40 6.71 23.59
C GLY A 101 -6.37 7.18 22.50
N LEU A 102 -6.06 6.96 21.22
CA LEU A 102 -6.94 7.31 20.09
C LEU A 102 -6.99 6.18 19.05
N PRO A 103 -8.17 5.60 18.77
CA PRO A 103 -8.31 4.60 17.72
C PRO A 103 -7.84 5.12 16.36
N GLY A 104 -7.03 4.34 15.65
CA GLY A 104 -6.52 4.69 14.32
C GLY A 104 -5.35 5.70 14.33
N TYR A 105 -4.83 6.07 15.49
CA TYR A 105 -3.70 6.98 15.63
C TYR A 105 -2.63 6.39 16.55
N ALA A 106 -1.37 6.52 16.15
CA ALA A 106 -0.22 6.15 16.97
C ALA A 106 0.78 7.31 16.99
N ARG A 107 1.23 7.69 18.18
CA ARG A 107 2.31 8.67 18.36
C ARG A 107 3.57 7.95 18.79
N ILE A 108 4.61 8.14 17.99
CA ILE A 108 5.94 7.56 18.21
C ILE A 108 6.76 8.56 19.03
N ARG A 109 7.24 8.13 20.19
CA ARG A 109 8.22 8.87 20.99
C ARG A 109 9.58 8.22 20.88
N LEU A 110 10.57 9.03 20.52
CA LEU A 110 11.97 8.64 20.41
C LEU A 110 12.75 9.24 21.59
N PRO A 111 13.21 8.43 22.56
CA PRO A 111 14.13 8.88 23.60
C PRO A 111 15.44 9.44 23.00
N PRO A 112 16.13 10.38 23.67
CA PRO A 112 17.38 10.96 23.17
C PRO A 112 18.47 9.91 22.86
N ASP A 113 18.49 8.80 23.59
CA ASP A 113 19.43 7.68 23.43
C ASP A 113 18.93 6.58 22.48
N SER A 114 17.84 6.84 21.73
CA SER A 114 17.28 5.91 20.75
C SER A 114 17.89 6.02 19.36
N HIS A 115 18.67 7.07 19.08
CA HIS A 115 19.34 7.22 17.79
C HIS A 115 20.47 6.20 17.63
N LYS A 116 20.53 5.53 16.48
CA LYS A 116 21.69 4.71 16.14
C LYS A 116 22.87 5.61 15.78
N PRO A 117 24.10 5.25 16.21
CA PRO A 117 25.29 5.95 15.75
C PRO A 117 25.40 5.90 14.22
N LEU A 118 25.82 7.01 13.61
CA LEU A 118 25.93 7.17 12.15
C LEU A 118 26.79 6.09 11.44
N TRP A 119 27.67 5.40 12.16
CA TRP A 119 28.56 4.36 11.64
C TRP A 119 27.97 2.93 11.71
N GLU A 120 26.85 2.74 12.40
CA GLU A 120 26.10 1.47 12.45
C GLU A 120 24.95 1.42 11.44
N THR A 121 24.61 2.57 10.86
CA THR A 121 23.50 2.69 9.92
C THR A 121 23.94 2.33 8.50
N HIS A 122 23.15 1.46 7.85
CA HIS A 122 23.20 1.07 6.43
C HIS A 122 24.04 -0.17 6.06
N ARG A 123 23.91 -1.27 6.83
CA ARG A 123 23.95 -2.63 6.27
C ARG A 123 22.57 -3.29 6.36
#